data_AF-A0A7W0P991-F1
#
_entry.id   AF-A0A7W0P991-F1
#
_cell.length_a   1.000
_cell.length_b   1.000
_cell.length_c   1.000
_cell.angle_alpha   90.00
_cell.angle_beta   90.00
_cell.angle_gamma   90.00
#
_symmetry.space_group_name_H-M   'P 1'
#
loop_
_entity.id
_entity.type
_entity.pdbx_description
1 polymer ?
#
loop_
_entity_poly.entity_id
_entity_poly.type
_entity_poly.pdbx_seq_one_letter_code
_entity_poly.pdbx_strand_id
1 'polypeptide(L)'
;MRDSATFHDLTESLATAEPEVRPRVFDAFVVAAWLGLANVPAIVSHESALELYELSDVIPNAVHMTVPREKRGQRPRSGVRFHTLEHPPGPSETRRVSGVVATNPDRTIVDSLEAGTQLEQIELAVPAKHSIAA
;
A
#
# COMPACT_ATOMS: atom_id res chain seq x y z
N MET A 1 -49.67 29.39 11.69
CA MET A 1 -49.62 27.92 11.56
C MET A 1 -49.15 27.66 10.13
N ARG A 2 -47.85 27.87 9.86
CA ARG A 2 -46.77 26.83 9.84
C ARG A 2 -47.16 25.71 8.85
N ASP A 3 -46.44 25.42 7.76
CA ASP A 3 -45.02 25.65 7.49
C ASP A 3 -44.68 25.93 6.01
N SER A 4 -43.61 26.69 5.90
CA SER A 4 -42.85 27.07 4.71
C SER A 4 -41.62 26.18 4.66
N ALA A 5 -41.45 25.36 3.62
CA ALA A 5 -40.17 24.73 3.28
C ALA A 5 -40.19 24.24 1.83
N THR A 6 -40.37 25.16 0.90
CA THR A 6 -39.71 25.04 -0.42
C THR A 6 -38.22 25.31 -0.17
N PHE A 7 -37.33 24.54 -0.80
CA PHE A 7 -35.88 24.82 -0.94
C PHE A 7 -34.92 24.19 0.08
N HIS A 8 -34.58 22.90 -0.10
CA HIS A 8 -33.25 22.29 0.14
C HIS A 8 -33.46 20.78 0.21
N ASP A 9 -33.26 20.05 -0.88
CA ASP A 9 -32.80 18.65 -0.80
C ASP A 9 -32.58 18.09 -2.21
N LEU A 10 -31.50 18.47 -2.89
CA LEU A 10 -30.89 17.66 -3.97
C LEU A 10 -29.38 17.96 -4.16
N THR A 11 -28.77 18.85 -3.37
CA THR A 11 -27.32 19.14 -3.39
C THR A 11 -26.53 18.40 -2.32
N GLU A 12 -26.96 17.19 -1.93
CA GLU A 12 -26.20 16.32 -1.01
C GLU A 12 -25.95 14.91 -1.58
N SER A 13 -25.98 14.77 -2.91
CA SER A 13 -25.37 13.62 -3.58
C SER A 13 -23.96 13.97 -4.06
N LEU A 14 -23.14 14.50 -3.15
CA LEU A 14 -21.70 14.30 -3.28
C LEU A 14 -21.45 12.87 -2.82
N ALA A 15 -21.72 11.93 -3.73
CA ALA A 15 -21.00 10.67 -3.74
C ALA A 15 -19.54 11.03 -3.50
N THR A 16 -18.97 10.48 -2.43
CA THR A 16 -17.54 10.39 -2.21
C THR A 16 -16.96 9.78 -3.49
N ALA A 17 -16.62 10.64 -4.45
CA ALA A 17 -15.81 10.26 -5.57
C ALA A 17 -14.48 9.92 -4.92
N GLU A 18 -14.25 8.62 -4.72
CA GLU A 18 -12.92 8.09 -4.48
C GLU A 18 -12.00 8.86 -5.45
N PRO A 19 -11.00 9.60 -4.95
CA PRO A 19 -10.17 10.43 -5.81
C PRO A 19 -9.70 9.56 -6.97
N GLU A 20 -9.77 10.07 -8.20
CA GLU A 20 -9.30 9.35 -9.38
C GLU A 20 -7.78 9.13 -9.21
N VAL A 21 -7.41 8.02 -8.58
CA VAL A 21 -6.02 7.64 -8.33
C VAL A 21 -5.40 7.35 -9.68
N ARG A 22 -4.67 8.32 -10.22
CA ARG A 22 -3.85 8.10 -11.41
C ARG A 22 -2.70 7.19 -10.98
N PRO A 23 -2.63 5.94 -11.48
CA PRO A 23 -1.58 5.04 -11.07
C PRO A 23 -0.24 5.67 -11.41
N ARG A 24 0.67 5.70 -10.42
CA ARG A 24 2.03 6.16 -10.66
C ARG A 24 2.72 5.16 -11.58
N VAL A 25 3.71 5.62 -12.34
CA VAL A 25 4.42 4.75 -13.31
C VAL A 25 4.96 3.49 -12.63
N PHE A 26 5.36 3.61 -11.36
CA PHE A 26 5.84 2.50 -10.54
C PHE A 26 4.77 1.43 -10.25
N ASP A 27 3.52 1.82 -10.03
CA ASP A 27 2.41 0.92 -9.69
C ASP A 27 2.22 -0.17 -10.75
N ALA A 28 2.35 0.20 -12.03
CA ALA A 28 2.24 -0.74 -13.14
C ALA A 28 3.31 -1.84 -13.08
N PHE A 29 4.54 -1.50 -12.67
CA PHE A 29 5.61 -2.49 -12.48
C PHE A 29 5.32 -3.41 -11.29
N VAL A 30 4.73 -2.88 -10.22
CA VAL A 30 4.32 -3.67 -9.06
C VAL A 30 3.26 -4.70 -9.46
N VAL A 31 2.21 -4.26 -10.16
CA VAL A 31 1.13 -5.15 -10.63
C VAL A 31 1.69 -6.21 -11.59
N ALA A 32 2.54 -5.82 -12.55
CA ALA A 32 3.13 -6.76 -13.50
C ALA A 32 3.99 -7.83 -12.80
N ALA A 33 4.81 -7.43 -11.83
CA ALA A 33 5.60 -8.37 -11.04
C ALA A 33 4.71 -9.33 -10.23
N TRP A 34 3.62 -8.82 -9.65
CA TRP A 34 2.70 -9.57 -8.80
C TRP A 34 1.92 -10.61 -9.60
N LEU A 35 1.38 -10.22 -10.75
CA LEU A 35 0.73 -11.15 -11.68
C LEU A 35 1.69 -12.24 -12.17
N GLY A 36 2.96 -11.91 -12.38
CA GLY A 36 4.00 -12.89 -12.70
C GLY A 36 4.22 -13.93 -11.59
N LEU A 37 3.71 -13.72 -10.38
CA LEU A 37 3.79 -14.64 -9.24
C LEU A 37 2.44 -15.30 -8.91
N ALA A 38 1.46 -15.33 -9.82
CA ALA A 38 0.11 -15.82 -9.53
C ALA A 38 0.02 -17.20 -8.84
N ASN A 39 1.03 -18.07 -8.98
CA ASN A 39 1.10 -19.40 -8.35
C ASN A 39 1.85 -19.41 -6.99
N VAL A 40 2.22 -18.24 -6.48
CA VAL A 40 2.94 -18.02 -5.23
C VAL A 40 2.11 -17.04 -4.41
N PRO A 41 1.90 -17.27 -3.10
CA PRO A 41 1.22 -16.31 -2.23
C PRO A 41 2.16 -15.11 -1.94
N ALA A 42 2.45 -14.32 -2.97
CA ALA A 42 3.33 -13.16 -2.90
C ALA A 42 2.54 -11.94 -2.42
N ILE A 43 3.16 -11.19 -1.49
CA ILE A 43 2.61 -9.99 -0.89
C ILE A 43 3.57 -8.84 -1.23
N VAL A 44 3.05 -7.76 -1.79
CA VAL A 44 3.83 -6.53 -2.00
C VAL A 44 4.20 -5.92 -0.65
N SER A 45 5.44 -5.53 -0.46
CA SER A 45 5.94 -5.10 0.86
C SER A 45 7.02 -4.02 0.76
N HIS A 46 7.49 -3.54 1.91
CA HIS A 46 8.59 -2.58 2.04
C HIS A 46 8.37 -1.30 1.19
N GLU A 47 9.42 -0.76 0.56
CA GLU A 47 9.38 0.44 -0.30
C GLU A 47 8.28 0.41 -1.37
N SER A 48 7.98 -0.76 -1.96
CA SER A 48 6.90 -0.84 -2.95
C SER A 48 5.51 -0.69 -2.33
N ALA A 49 5.31 -1.17 -1.11
CA ALA A 49 4.07 -0.92 -0.39
C ALA A 49 4.01 0.52 0.14
N LEU A 50 5.14 1.12 0.56
CA LEU A 50 5.19 2.55 0.91
C LEU A 50 4.72 3.41 -0.27
N GLU A 51 5.22 3.11 -1.47
CA GLU A 51 4.82 3.82 -2.69
C GLU A 51 3.34 3.60 -3.03
N LEU A 52 2.81 2.39 -2.92
CA LEU A 52 1.38 2.12 -3.15
C LEU A 52 0.44 2.84 -2.15
N TYR A 53 0.92 3.14 -0.95
CA TYR A 53 0.15 3.86 0.07
C TYR A 53 0.48 5.35 0.14
N GLU A 54 1.37 5.84 -0.72
CA GLU A 54 1.85 7.23 -0.70
C GLU A 54 2.43 7.64 0.67
N LEU A 55 3.06 6.69 1.36
CA LEU A 55 3.66 6.88 2.68
C LEU A 55 5.11 7.39 2.61
N SER A 56 5.66 7.47 1.40
CA SER A 56 7.02 7.89 1.11
C SER A 56 7.06 8.61 -0.23
N ASP A 57 7.88 9.65 -0.33
CA ASP A 57 8.20 10.31 -1.60
C ASP A 57 9.35 9.60 -2.36
N VAL A 58 9.86 8.48 -1.82
CA VAL A 58 10.96 7.75 -2.44
C VAL A 58 10.46 6.86 -3.54
N ILE A 59 11.08 7.01 -4.71
CA ILE A 59 10.90 6.09 -5.82
C ILE A 59 11.74 4.83 -5.53
N PRO A 60 11.10 3.65 -5.32
CA PRO A 60 11.84 2.43 -5.00
C PRO A 60 12.75 2.00 -6.15
N ASN A 61 13.93 1.45 -5.83
CA ASN A 61 14.87 0.97 -6.85
C ASN A 61 14.50 -0.41 -7.44
N ALA A 62 13.52 -1.09 -6.86
CA ALA A 62 13.02 -2.39 -7.26
C ALA A 62 11.57 -2.58 -6.76
N VAL A 63 10.87 -3.56 -7.30
CA VAL A 63 9.60 -4.06 -6.75
C VAL A 63 9.89 -5.04 -5.61
N HIS A 64 9.42 -4.73 -4.41
CA HIS A 64 9.66 -5.50 -3.20
C HIS A 64 8.49 -6.44 -2.92
N MET A 65 8.80 -7.73 -2.76
CA MET A 65 7.81 -8.78 -2.56
C MET A 65 8.22 -9.72 -1.45
N THR A 66 7.33 -9.90 -0.48
CA THR A 66 7.45 -10.94 0.53
C THR A 66 6.81 -12.23 0.02
N VAL A 67 7.53 -13.34 0.13
CA VAL A 67 7.01 -14.68 -0.12
C VAL A 67 7.25 -15.58 1.09
N PRO A 68 6.43 -16.61 1.34
CA PRO A 68 6.70 -17.56 2.40
C PRO A 68 8.05 -18.24 2.23
N ARG A 69 8.73 -18.54 3.34
CA ARG A 69 10.04 -19.21 3.32
C ARG A 69 10.03 -20.55 2.58
N GLU A 70 8.93 -21.30 2.64
CA GLU A 70 8.72 -22.54 1.88
C GLU A 70 8.69 -22.35 0.35
N LYS A 71 8.43 -21.12 -0.11
CA LYS A 71 8.47 -20.71 -1.52
C LYS A 71 9.73 -19.90 -1.84
N ARG A 72 10.75 -19.93 -0.97
CA ARG A 72 12.07 -19.36 -1.26
C ARG A 72 12.67 -20.02 -2.51
N GLY A 73 13.53 -19.27 -3.22
CA GLY A 73 14.16 -19.76 -4.44
C GLY A 73 13.35 -19.46 -5.70
N GLN A 74 12.45 -18.47 -5.63
CA GLN A 74 11.86 -17.88 -6.82
C GLN A 74 12.98 -17.49 -7.80
N ARG A 75 12.77 -17.80 -9.08
CA ARG A 75 13.72 -17.44 -10.13
C ARG A 75 13.99 -15.92 -10.04
N PRO A 76 15.26 -15.48 -10.02
CA PRO A 76 15.57 -14.06 -10.03
C PRO A 76 14.85 -13.34 -11.18
N ARG A 77 14.30 -12.17 -10.88
CA ARG A 77 13.61 -11.32 -11.83
C ARG A 77 14.25 -9.95 -11.79
N SER A 78 14.56 -9.41 -12.96
CA SER A 78 15.13 -8.07 -13.06
C SER A 78 14.19 -7.06 -12.41
N GLY A 79 14.73 -6.22 -11.52
CA GLY A 79 13.95 -5.20 -10.83
C GLY A 79 12.97 -5.74 -9.78
N VAL A 80 13.05 -7.02 -9.37
CA VAL A 80 12.23 -7.56 -8.27
C VAL A 80 13.14 -8.02 -7.14
N ARG A 81 12.88 -7.52 -5.94
CA ARG A 81 13.54 -7.93 -4.69
C ARG A 81 12.60 -8.83 -3.89
N PHE A 82 13.05 -10.06 -3.67
CA PHE A 82 12.32 -11.02 -2.84
C PHE A 82 12.79 -10.98 -1.40
N HIS A 83 11.81 -10.86 -0.50
CA HIS A 83 11.95 -11.01 0.94
C HIS A 83 11.30 -12.32 1.36
N THR A 84 11.85 -12.95 2.38
CA THR A 84 11.29 -14.21 2.90
C THR A 84 11.13 -14.11 4.40
N LEU A 85 9.92 -14.39 4.88
CA LEU A 85 9.61 -14.47 6.30
C LEU A 85 9.27 -15.92 6.68
N GLU A 86 9.66 -16.30 7.88
CA GLU A 86 9.28 -17.60 8.46
C GLU A 86 7.77 -17.66 8.70
N HIS A 87 7.19 -16.55 9.17
CA HIS A 87 5.76 -16.37 9.35
C HIS A 87 5.28 -15.30 8.36
N PRO A 88 4.64 -15.70 7.24
CA PRO A 88 4.10 -14.74 6.29
C PRO A 88 3.02 -13.86 6.94
N PRO A 89 2.87 -12.59 6.50
CA PRO A 89 1.86 -11.69 7.04
C PRO A 89 0.45 -12.29 6.93
N GLY A 90 -0.28 -12.25 8.05
CA GLY A 90 -1.65 -12.77 8.12
C GLY A 90 -2.69 -11.79 7.53
N PRO A 91 -3.99 -12.16 7.56
CA PRO A 91 -5.07 -11.29 7.09
C PRO A 91 -5.16 -9.94 7.80
N SER A 92 -4.74 -9.86 9.07
CA SER A 92 -4.69 -8.60 9.82
C SER A 92 -3.51 -7.70 9.43
N GLU A 93 -2.49 -8.27 8.81
CA GLU A 93 -1.25 -7.59 8.40
C GLU A 93 -1.19 -7.33 6.89
N THR A 94 -2.27 -7.62 6.16
CA THR A 94 -2.35 -7.44 4.72
C THR A 94 -3.60 -6.68 4.31
N ARG A 95 -3.53 -5.99 3.17
CA ARG A 95 -4.64 -5.22 2.59
C ARG A 95 -4.56 -5.22 1.07
N ARG A 96 -5.72 -5.15 0.41
CA ARG A 96 -5.79 -4.88 -1.03
C ARG A 96 -5.61 -3.39 -1.33
N VAL A 97 -4.70 -3.08 -2.24
CA VAL A 97 -4.39 -1.73 -2.71
C VAL A 97 -3.96 -1.82 -4.18
N SER A 98 -4.42 -0.92 -5.03
CA SER A 98 -4.08 -0.87 -6.46
C SER A 98 -4.17 -2.23 -7.19
N GLY A 99 -5.16 -3.06 -6.83
CA GLY A 99 -5.40 -4.37 -7.45
C GLY A 99 -4.50 -5.52 -6.97
N VAL A 100 -3.56 -5.29 -6.05
CA VAL A 100 -2.64 -6.30 -5.50
C VAL A 100 -2.89 -6.51 -4.00
N VAL A 101 -2.29 -7.56 -3.44
CA VAL A 101 -2.22 -7.77 -1.99
C VAL A 101 -0.88 -7.22 -1.48
N ALA A 102 -0.93 -6.28 -0.54
CA ALA A 102 0.24 -5.70 0.10
C ALA A 102 0.19 -5.89 1.63
N THR A 103 1.34 -5.76 2.30
CA THR A 103 1.38 -5.57 3.76
C THR A 103 0.57 -4.33 4.13
N ASN A 104 -0.13 -4.32 5.26
CA ASN A 104 -0.86 -3.12 5.70
C ASN A 104 0.15 -1.97 6.01
N PRO A 105 -0.30 -0.70 6.16
CA PRO A 105 0.59 0.42 6.42
C PRO A 105 1.54 0.22 7.61
N ASP A 106 1.03 -0.20 8.77
CA ASP A 106 1.82 -0.40 9.99
C ASP A 106 2.95 -1.42 9.78
N ARG A 107 2.60 -2.57 9.19
CA ARG A 107 3.55 -3.64 8.86
C ARG A 107 4.57 -3.18 7.82
N THR A 108 4.12 -2.44 6.82
CA THR A 108 4.97 -1.90 5.74
C THR A 108 6.07 -1.00 6.30
N ILE A 109 5.73 -0.13 7.25
CA ILE A 109 6.68 0.74 7.94
C ILE A 109 7.73 -0.09 8.67
N VAL A 110 7.29 -1.07 9.47
CA VAL A 110 8.19 -1.96 10.24
C VAL A 110 9.13 -2.73 9.31
N ASP A 111 8.58 -3.42 8.31
CA ASP A 111 9.36 -4.20 7.35
C ASP A 111 10.38 -3.32 6.60
N SER A 112 9.99 -2.09 6.22
CA SER A 112 10.88 -1.14 5.53
C SER A 112 12.06 -0.71 6.42
N LEU A 113 11.80 -0.40 7.69
CA LEU A 113 12.83 -0.04 8.66
C LEU A 113 13.80 -1.20 8.91
N GLU A 114 13.29 -2.41 9.10
CA GLU A 114 14.12 -3.61 9.31
C GLU A 114 15.01 -3.93 8.10
N ALA A 115 14.55 -3.62 6.88
CA ALA A 115 15.33 -3.78 5.66
C ALA A 115 16.33 -2.64 5.38
N GLY A 116 16.40 -1.62 6.25
CA GLY A 116 17.35 -0.51 6.15
C GLY A 116 16.91 0.64 5.24
N THR A 117 15.61 0.77 4.98
CA THR A 117 15.05 2.00 4.37
C THR A 117 15.36 3.17 5.31
N GLN A 118 15.87 4.28 4.78
CA GLN A 118 16.27 5.42 5.61
C GLN A 118 15.04 6.01 6.30
N LEU A 119 15.16 6.41 7.57
CA LEU A 119 14.01 6.85 8.37
C LEU A 119 13.36 8.10 7.77
N GLU A 120 14.18 9.00 7.21
CA GLU A 120 13.75 10.21 6.51
C GLU A 120 12.83 9.90 5.31
N GLN A 121 12.95 8.70 4.75
CA GLN A 121 12.10 8.22 3.66
C GLN A 121 10.75 7.71 4.16
N ILE A 122 10.58 7.50 5.47
CA ILE A 122 9.38 6.96 6.12
C ILE A 122 8.69 8.05 6.98
N GLU A 123 9.30 9.22 7.14
CA GLU A 123 8.78 10.30 7.99
C GLU A 123 7.41 10.83 7.58
N LEU A 124 7.01 10.68 6.31
CA LEU A 124 5.66 10.99 5.83
C LEU A 124 4.61 9.93 6.23
N ALA A 125 5.05 8.72 6.59
CA ALA A 125 4.20 7.58 6.91
C ALA A 125 3.64 7.62 8.34
N VAL A 126 4.24 8.45 9.21
CA VAL A 126 3.73 8.69 10.56
C VAL A 126 2.74 9.85 10.43
N PRO A 127 1.43 9.64 10.64
CA PRO A 127 0.51 10.75 10.71
C PRO A 127 1.01 11.70 11.80
N ALA A 128 1.27 12.95 11.44
CA ALA A 128 1.29 14.02 12.41
C ALA A 128 -0.04 13.92 13.18
N LYS A 129 0.08 13.43 14.42
CA LYS A 129 -0.91 13.31 15.49
C LYS A 129 -2.35 13.66 15.13
N HIS A 130 -3.27 12.76 15.50
CA HIS A 130 -4.57 13.08 16.09
C HIS A 130 -4.72 14.55 16.50
N SER A 131 -5.20 15.39 15.58
CA SER A 131 -5.80 16.67 15.92
C SER A 131 -7.22 16.36 16.37
N ILE A 132 -7.36 15.95 17.63
CA ILE A 132 -8.60 16.21 18.35
C ILE A 132 -8.61 17.73 18.51
N ALA A 133 -9.30 18.38 17.57
CA ALA A 133 -9.66 19.77 17.70
C ALA A 133 -10.60 19.93 18.90
N ALA A 134 -10.26 20.93 19.72
CA ALA A 134 -10.98 21.64 20.78
C ALA A 134 -12.38 21.15 21.18
#